data_AF-C2BF50-F1
#
_entry.id   AF-C2BF50-F1
#
_cell.length_a   1.000
_cell.length_b   1.000
_cell.length_c   1.000
_cell.angle_alpha   90.00
_cell.angle_beta   90.00
_cell.angle_gamma   90.00
#
_symmetry.space_group_name_H-M   'P 1'
#
loop_
_entity.id
_entity.type
_entity.pdbx_description
1 polymer ?
#
loop_
_entity_poly.entity_id
_entity_poly.type
_entity_poly.pdbx_seq_one_letter_code
_entity_poly.pdbx_strand_id
1 'polypeptide(L)'
;MDIRRAILDGIAMVAIFNGSVAAFVLIDPRFFFDSYPKEIQNSAPEKMTKEEKRINFILTIIISGIVFIYGVTSLLHTGIKGLRDLFCMSYIQWIILNLGDFLLLDLLLFQGKYKDRIVIPGTEGHEDYKFGNWMKHLAIKEHFILMPFLIIPIVSIVQAWLVVLLGL
;
A
#
# COMPACT_ATOMS: atom_id res chain seq x y z
N MET A 1 -6.13 -18.44 17.15
CA MET A 1 -5.47 -17.29 16.50
C MET A 1 -4.03 -17.15 17.01
N ASP A 2 -3.07 -16.86 16.13
CA ASP A 2 -1.66 -16.56 16.49
C ASP A 2 -1.34 -15.07 16.22
N ILE A 3 -1.46 -14.25 17.26
CA ILE A 3 -1.29 -12.79 17.16
C ILE A 3 0.17 -12.41 16.86
N ARG A 4 1.12 -13.10 17.49
CA ARG A 4 2.55 -12.81 17.32
C ARG A 4 2.94 -12.99 15.86
N ARG A 5 2.49 -14.09 15.25
CA ARG A 5 2.75 -14.36 13.84
C ARG A 5 2.05 -13.35 12.92
N ALA A 6 0.79 -13.00 13.18
CA ALA A 6 0.09 -11.98 12.41
C ALA A 6 0.82 -10.62 12.41
N ILE A 7 1.40 -10.22 13.55
CA ILE A 7 2.20 -8.99 13.66
C ILE A 7 3.51 -9.10 12.85
N LEU A 8 4.25 -10.19 13.02
CA LEU A 8 5.53 -10.40 12.32
C LEU A 8 5.33 -10.48 10.80
N ASP A 9 4.25 -11.13 10.35
CA ASP A 9 3.88 -11.18 8.95
C ASP A 9 3.48 -9.81 8.41
N GLY A 10 2.72 -9.03 9.19
CA GLY A 10 2.43 -7.63 8.85
C GLY A 10 3.71 -6.81 8.65
N ILE A 11 4.70 -6.95 9.53
CA ILE A 11 6.00 -6.26 9.39
C ILE A 11 6.75 -6.73 8.14
N ALA A 12 6.75 -8.03 7.83
CA ALA A 12 7.36 -8.55 6.61
C ALA A 12 6.66 -7.99 5.36
N MET A 13 5.32 -7.95 5.37
CA MET A 13 4.52 -7.37 4.29
C MET A 13 4.80 -5.87 4.12
N VAL A 14 4.95 -5.10 5.22
CA VAL A 14 5.38 -3.69 5.21
C VAL A 14 6.71 -3.55 4.47
N ALA A 15 7.71 -4.37 4.80
CA ALA A 15 9.04 -4.29 4.20
C ALA A 15 8.99 -4.60 2.70
N ILE A 16 8.24 -5.63 2.29
CA ILE A 16 8.10 -6.03 0.89
C ILE A 16 7.38 -4.92 0.09
N PHE A 17 6.21 -4.48 0.56
CA PHE A 17 5.37 -3.52 -0.13
C PHE A 17 6.06 -2.15 -0.23
N ASN A 18 6.37 -1.55 0.92
CA ASN A 18 6.90 -0.19 0.98
C ASN A 18 8.31 -0.10 0.42
N GLY A 19 9.14 -1.14 0.62
CA GLY A 19 10.46 -1.21 0.00
C GLY A 19 10.38 -1.22 -1.53
N SER A 20 9.43 -1.98 -2.09
CA SER A 20 9.23 -2.06 -3.53
C SER A 20 8.70 -0.74 -4.10
N VAL A 21 7.63 -0.19 -3.51
CA VAL A 21 7.05 1.09 -3.97
C VAL A 21 8.07 2.22 -3.88
N ALA A 22 8.78 2.35 -2.74
CA ALA A 22 9.81 3.37 -2.58
C ALA A 22 10.93 3.23 -3.61
N ALA A 23 11.39 2.01 -3.90
CA ALA A 23 12.44 1.78 -4.90
C ALA A 23 12.02 2.28 -6.29
N PHE A 24 10.80 1.94 -6.72
CA PHE A 24 10.30 2.36 -8.04
C PHE A 24 10.00 3.86 -8.10
N VAL A 25 9.37 4.45 -7.06
CA VAL A 25 9.11 5.90 -6.99
C VAL A 25 10.41 6.71 -7.02
N LEU A 26 11.49 6.21 -6.40
CA LEU A 26 12.80 6.86 -6.41
C LEU A 26 13.54 6.72 -7.75
N ILE A 27 13.17 5.75 -8.60
CA ILE A 27 13.69 5.62 -9.97
C ILE A 27 12.97 6.62 -10.88
N ASP A 28 11.63 6.59 -10.85
CA ASP A 28 10.78 7.53 -11.56
C ASP A 28 9.47 7.74 -10.80
N PRO A 29 9.20 8.95 -10.25
CA PRO A 29 7.98 9.20 -9.50
C PRO A 29 6.72 9.07 -10.35
N ARG A 30 6.84 9.13 -11.70
CA ARG A 30 5.72 8.97 -12.62
C ARG A 30 5.22 7.52 -12.71
N PHE A 31 5.97 6.53 -12.22
CA PHE A 31 5.47 5.15 -12.09
C PHE A 31 4.26 5.03 -11.16
N PHE A 32 4.13 5.93 -10.19
CA PHE A 32 2.98 6.02 -9.28
C PHE A 32 2.27 7.37 -9.38
N PHE A 33 2.23 7.94 -10.59
CA PHE A 33 1.64 9.27 -10.83
C PHE A 33 0.21 9.40 -10.31
N ASP A 34 -0.62 8.35 -10.45
CA ASP A 34 -2.01 8.37 -10.02
C ASP A 34 -2.22 8.24 -8.50
N SER A 35 -1.16 7.91 -7.76
CA SER A 35 -1.10 7.88 -6.29
C SER A 35 -0.88 9.26 -5.67
N TYR A 36 -0.50 10.28 -6.45
CA TYR A 36 -0.36 11.66 -5.94
C TYR A 36 -1.74 12.31 -5.74
N PRO A 37 -1.86 13.40 -4.96
CA PRO A 37 -3.09 14.20 -4.91
C PRO A 37 -3.59 14.60 -6.32
N LYS A 38 -4.90 14.59 -6.54
CA LYS A 38 -5.51 14.81 -7.87
C LYS A 38 -5.17 16.17 -8.45
N GLU A 39 -4.99 17.15 -7.58
CA GLU A 39 -4.61 18.51 -7.87
C GLU A 39 -3.18 18.57 -8.45
N ILE A 40 -2.24 17.81 -7.89
CA ILE A 40 -0.89 17.64 -8.48
C ILE A 40 -1.00 16.98 -9.86
N GLN A 41 -1.76 15.89 -9.99
CA GLN A 41 -1.99 15.22 -11.28
C GLN A 41 -2.57 16.18 -12.34
N ASN A 42 -3.47 17.08 -11.91
CA ASN A 42 -4.13 18.06 -12.76
C ASN A 42 -3.23 19.26 -13.09
N SER A 43 -2.29 19.61 -12.22
CA SER A 43 -1.29 20.68 -12.46
C SER A 43 -0.13 20.23 -13.34
N ALA A 44 0.16 18.92 -13.40
CA ALA A 44 1.27 18.39 -14.18
C ALA A 44 1.17 18.79 -15.67
N PRO A 45 2.25 19.30 -16.28
CA PRO A 45 2.28 19.70 -17.68
C PRO A 45 1.92 18.55 -18.62
N GLU A 46 2.47 17.37 -18.33
CA GLU A 46 2.17 16.14 -19.04
C GLU A 46 1.34 15.21 -18.16
N LYS A 47 0.14 14.89 -18.64
CA LYS A 47 -0.73 13.89 -18.02
C LYS A 47 -0.10 12.50 -18.11
N MET A 48 -0.55 11.63 -17.21
CA MET A 48 -0.15 10.23 -17.21
C MET A 48 -0.46 9.59 -18.57
N THR A 49 0.59 9.13 -19.24
CA THR A 49 0.51 8.49 -20.56
C THR A 49 -0.14 7.10 -20.45
N LYS A 50 -0.52 6.52 -21.60
CA LYS A 50 -1.04 5.15 -21.63
C LYS A 50 0.01 4.12 -21.18
N GLU A 51 1.28 4.38 -21.49
CA GLU A 51 2.38 3.50 -21.10
C GLU A 51 2.62 3.57 -19.59
N GLU A 52 2.68 4.77 -19.01
CA GLU A 52 2.79 4.95 -17.56
C GLU A 52 1.63 4.28 -16.82
N LYS A 53 0.38 4.43 -17.31
CA LYS A 53 -0.78 3.73 -16.74
C LYS A 53 -0.61 2.21 -16.77
N ARG A 54 -0.07 1.67 -17.86
CA ARG A 54 0.18 0.23 -17.98
C ARG A 54 1.29 -0.21 -17.02
N ILE A 55 2.37 0.54 -16.91
CA ILE A 55 3.48 0.26 -15.99
C ILE A 55 2.98 0.30 -14.54
N ASN A 56 2.30 1.38 -14.15
CA ASN A 56 1.69 1.54 -12.83
C ASN A 56 0.78 0.36 -12.47
N PHE A 57 -0.12 -0.04 -13.39
CA PHE A 57 -1.01 -1.16 -13.18
C PHE A 57 -0.25 -2.49 -13.00
N ILE A 58 0.76 -2.74 -13.84
CA ILE A 58 1.60 -3.95 -13.75
C ILE A 58 2.35 -3.98 -12.41
N LEU A 59 3.00 -2.88 -12.03
CA LEU A 59 3.73 -2.77 -10.76
C LEU A 59 2.79 -2.99 -9.57
N THR A 60 1.62 -2.36 -9.59
CA THR A 60 0.61 -2.49 -8.53
C THR A 60 0.14 -3.94 -8.38
N ILE A 61 -0.15 -4.64 -9.49
CA ILE A 61 -0.54 -6.06 -9.47
C ILE A 61 0.61 -6.94 -8.96
N ILE A 62 1.83 -6.72 -9.42
CA ILE A 62 2.97 -7.55 -9.03
C ILE A 62 3.27 -7.36 -7.54
N ILE A 63 3.41 -6.12 -7.07
CA ILE A 63 3.76 -5.82 -5.69
C ILE A 63 2.64 -6.30 -4.75
N SER A 64 1.38 -5.95 -5.04
CA SER A 64 0.24 -6.36 -4.21
C SER A 64 0.03 -7.88 -4.26
N GLY A 65 0.25 -8.50 -5.41
CA GLY A 65 0.15 -9.95 -5.60
C GLY A 65 1.20 -10.71 -4.78
N ILE A 66 2.45 -10.27 -4.78
CA ILE A 66 3.52 -10.88 -3.96
C ILE A 66 3.17 -10.79 -2.47
N VAL A 67 2.72 -9.64 -2.01
CA VAL A 67 2.35 -9.40 -0.61
C VAL A 67 1.14 -10.25 -0.21
N PHE A 68 0.13 -10.33 -1.07
CA PHE A 68 -1.04 -11.16 -0.86
C PHE A 68 -0.67 -12.65 -0.79
N ILE A 69 0.15 -13.14 -1.73
CA ILE A 69 0.64 -14.53 -1.74
C ILE A 69 1.42 -14.82 -0.45
N TYR A 70 2.33 -13.93 -0.04
CA TYR A 70 3.05 -14.07 1.23
C TYR A 70 2.09 -14.24 2.40
N GLY A 71 1.06 -13.38 2.50
CA GLY A 71 0.04 -13.45 3.54
C GLY A 71 -0.71 -14.78 3.55
N VAL A 72 -1.18 -15.25 2.38
CA VAL A 72 -1.86 -16.55 2.22
C VAL A 72 -0.95 -17.69 2.66
N THR A 73 0.28 -17.73 2.16
CA THR A 73 1.25 -18.79 2.45
C THR A 73 1.60 -18.83 3.95
N SER A 74 1.79 -17.67 4.59
CA SER A 74 2.07 -17.66 6.03
C SER A 74 0.87 -18.14 6.85
N LEU A 75 -0.36 -17.75 6.47
CA LEU A 75 -1.57 -18.23 7.14
C LEU A 75 -1.75 -19.75 6.96
N LEU A 76 -1.49 -20.30 5.77
CA LEU A 76 -1.51 -21.76 5.54
C LEU A 76 -0.54 -22.50 6.46
N HIS A 77 0.68 -21.98 6.62
CA HIS A 77 1.70 -22.55 7.51
C HIS A 77 1.36 -22.46 9.01
N THR A 78 0.26 -21.81 9.41
CA THR A 78 -0.21 -21.87 10.80
C THR A 78 -1.01 -23.13 11.12
N GLY A 79 -1.54 -23.80 10.11
CA GLY A 79 -2.48 -24.92 10.28
C GLY A 79 -3.85 -24.52 10.85
N ILE A 80 -4.11 -23.22 11.06
CA ILE A 80 -5.40 -22.72 11.55
C ILE A 80 -6.44 -22.84 10.43
N LYS A 81 -7.56 -23.51 10.72
CA LYS A 81 -8.68 -23.70 9.77
C LYS A 81 -9.91 -22.82 10.06
N GLY A 82 -9.95 -22.16 11.22
CA GLY A 82 -11.09 -21.34 11.62
C GLY A 82 -11.17 -20.03 10.84
N LEU A 83 -12.25 -19.84 10.06
CA LEU A 83 -12.43 -18.66 9.21
C LEU A 83 -12.33 -17.33 9.99
N ARG A 84 -12.93 -17.28 11.19
CA ARG A 84 -12.85 -16.10 12.07
C ARG A 84 -11.41 -15.75 12.44
N ASP A 85 -10.63 -16.76 12.85
CA ASP A 85 -9.24 -16.57 13.28
C ASP A 85 -8.36 -16.13 12.10
N LEU A 86 -8.55 -16.76 10.93
CA LEU A 86 -7.86 -16.41 9.69
C LEU A 86 -8.19 -14.99 9.23
N PHE A 87 -9.46 -14.60 9.30
CA PHE A 87 -9.91 -13.25 9.01
C PHE A 87 -9.24 -12.25 9.95
N CYS A 88 -9.27 -12.48 11.27
CA CYS A 88 -8.67 -11.58 12.24
C CYS A 88 -7.16 -11.44 12.04
N MET A 89 -6.45 -12.54 11.77
CA MET A 89 -5.01 -12.49 11.50
C MET A 89 -4.69 -11.74 10.20
N SER A 90 -5.43 -12.02 9.13
CA SER A 90 -5.28 -11.29 7.87
C SER A 90 -5.57 -9.81 8.05
N TYR A 91 -6.62 -9.46 8.79
CA TYR A 91 -6.96 -8.07 9.10
C TYR A 91 -5.81 -7.36 9.84
N ILE A 92 -5.20 -8.02 10.84
CA ILE A 92 -4.02 -7.48 11.54
C ILE A 92 -2.84 -7.26 10.58
N GLN A 93 -2.54 -8.24 9.72
CA GLN A 93 -1.47 -8.14 8.72
C GLN A 93 -1.65 -6.92 7.81
N TRP A 94 -2.85 -6.75 7.25
CA TRP A 94 -3.18 -5.65 6.34
C TRP A 94 -3.25 -4.29 7.04
N ILE A 95 -3.73 -4.22 8.29
CA ILE A 95 -3.70 -2.97 9.08
C ILE A 95 -2.26 -2.54 9.35
N ILE A 96 -1.37 -3.47 9.70
CA ILE A 96 0.05 -3.17 9.89
C ILE A 96 0.69 -2.69 8.59
N LEU A 97 0.37 -3.35 7.46
CA LEU A 97 0.82 -2.88 6.14
C LEU A 97 0.36 -1.45 5.86
N ASN A 98 -0.93 -1.16 6.04
CA ASN A 98 -1.52 0.16 5.81
C ASN A 98 -0.93 1.25 6.71
N LEU A 99 -0.67 0.95 7.98
CA LEU A 99 0.01 1.87 8.88
C LEU A 99 1.49 2.05 8.49
N GLY A 100 2.15 0.98 8.07
CA GLY A 100 3.53 1.06 7.57
C GLY A 100 3.63 1.91 6.31
N ASP A 101 2.66 1.82 5.40
CA ASP A 101 2.56 2.65 4.21
C ASP A 101 2.45 4.14 4.56
N PHE A 102 1.46 4.47 5.41
CA PHE A 102 1.30 5.82 5.94
C PHE A 102 2.59 6.37 6.59
N LEU A 103 3.29 5.57 7.39
CA LEU A 103 4.50 6.03 8.08
C LEU A 103 5.72 6.12 7.15
N LEU A 104 5.93 5.12 6.29
CA LEU A 104 7.16 4.99 5.51
C LEU A 104 7.08 5.75 4.20
N LEU A 105 5.95 5.68 3.50
CA LEU A 105 5.76 6.41 2.26
C LEU A 105 5.30 7.83 2.56
N ASP A 106 4.10 8.05 3.11
CA ASP A 106 3.57 9.41 3.24
C ASP A 106 4.43 10.31 4.14
N LEU A 107 4.78 9.85 5.35
CA LEU A 107 5.54 10.69 6.28
C LEU A 107 7.03 10.72 5.95
N LEU A 108 7.67 9.56 5.76
CA LEU A 108 9.13 9.49 5.66
C LEU A 108 9.64 9.73 4.23
N LEU A 109 9.02 9.15 3.20
CA LEU A 109 9.46 9.34 1.82
C LEU A 109 8.94 10.67 1.27
N PHE A 110 7.63 10.88 1.30
CA PHE A 110 6.94 12.01 0.66
C PHE A 110 7.04 13.33 1.41
N GLN A 111 7.14 13.28 2.74
CA GLN A 111 7.29 14.49 3.56
C GLN A 111 8.66 14.60 4.23
N GLY A 112 9.54 13.61 4.05
CA GLY A 112 10.87 13.59 4.64
C GLY A 112 11.99 13.99 3.67
N LYS A 113 13.19 13.42 3.90
CA LYS A 113 14.45 13.82 3.24
C LYS A 113 14.46 13.61 1.72
N TYR A 114 13.64 12.69 1.21
CA TYR A 114 13.65 12.30 -0.21
C TYR A 114 12.60 13.01 -1.05
N LYS A 115 11.79 13.89 -0.44
CA LYS A 115 10.70 14.62 -1.08
C LYS A 115 11.07 15.23 -2.43
N ASP A 116 12.20 15.92 -2.51
CA ASP A 116 12.62 16.62 -3.74
C ASP A 116 12.89 15.68 -4.92
N ARG A 117 13.17 14.39 -4.66
CA ARG A 117 13.41 13.38 -5.71
C ARG A 117 12.14 12.79 -6.30
N ILE A 118 11.03 13.00 -5.61
CA ILE A 118 9.75 12.36 -5.93
C ILE A 118 8.69 13.41 -6.30
N VAL A 119 9.07 14.68 -6.40
CA VAL A 119 8.22 15.70 -7.01
C VAL A 119 8.05 15.35 -8.48
N ILE A 120 6.80 15.36 -8.96
CA ILE A 120 6.51 15.20 -10.38
C ILE A 120 7.11 16.40 -11.14
N PRO A 121 7.95 16.17 -12.16
CA PRO A 121 8.57 17.26 -12.92
C PRO A 121 7.53 18.23 -13.49
N GLY A 122 7.77 19.53 -13.31
CA GLY A 122 6.86 20.60 -13.72
C GLY A 122 5.72 20.90 -12.74
N THR A 123 5.73 20.29 -11.55
CA THR A 123 4.81 20.60 -10.44
C THR A 123 5.54 21.14 -9.21
N GLU A 124 6.79 21.57 -9.36
CA GLU A 124 7.62 22.07 -8.26
C GLU A 124 6.92 23.21 -7.53
N GLY A 125 6.89 23.14 -6.19
CA GLY A 125 6.24 24.15 -5.35
C GLY A 125 4.72 24.03 -5.23
N HIS A 126 4.09 23.01 -5.82
CA HIS A 126 2.64 22.80 -5.68
C HIS A 126 2.24 22.67 -4.19
N GLU A 127 1.17 23.37 -3.79
CA GLU A 127 0.72 23.47 -2.40
C GLU A 127 0.38 22.11 -1.79
N ASP A 128 -0.09 21.15 -2.58
CA ASP A 128 -0.41 19.80 -2.10
C ASP A 128 0.80 18.93 -1.76
N TYR A 129 2.01 19.34 -2.13
CA TYR A 129 3.20 18.72 -1.55
C TYR A 129 3.42 19.12 -0.10
N LYS A 130 2.78 20.19 0.42
CA LYS A 130 2.94 20.57 1.83
C LYS A 130 2.25 19.55 2.74
N PHE A 131 2.88 19.26 3.87
CA PHE A 131 2.44 18.27 4.84
C PHE A 131 0.93 18.30 5.12
N GLY A 132 0.40 19.46 5.53
CA GLY A 132 -1.03 19.57 5.89
C GLY A 132 -1.98 19.21 4.75
N ASN A 133 -1.66 19.64 3.53
CA ASN A 133 -2.46 19.36 2.34
C ASN A 133 -2.32 17.91 1.90
N TRP A 134 -1.10 17.37 1.86
CA TRP A 134 -0.83 15.97 1.57
C TRP A 134 -1.62 15.05 2.51
N MET A 135 -1.56 15.30 3.81
CA MET A 135 -2.30 14.52 4.81
C MET A 135 -3.80 14.60 4.59
N LYS A 136 -4.33 15.81 4.37
CA LYS A 136 -5.79 16.03 4.26
C LYS A 136 -6.36 15.49 2.95
N HIS A 137 -5.69 15.72 1.83
CA HIS A 137 -6.22 15.43 0.50
C HIS A 137 -5.95 13.99 0.06
N LEU A 138 -4.97 13.32 0.67
CA LEU A 138 -4.59 11.94 0.35
C LEU A 138 -4.53 11.06 1.61
N ALA A 139 -3.46 11.19 2.40
CA ALA A 139 -3.02 10.14 3.32
C ALA A 139 -4.06 9.80 4.42
N ILE A 140 -4.71 10.79 5.03
CA ILE A 140 -5.68 10.54 6.12
C ILE A 140 -6.92 9.81 5.58
N LYS A 141 -7.46 10.28 4.46
CA LYS A 141 -8.67 9.70 3.86
C LYS A 141 -8.40 8.26 3.41
N GLU A 142 -7.24 8.00 2.85
CA GLU A 142 -6.85 6.67 2.40
C GLU A 142 -6.63 5.73 3.60
N HIS A 143 -5.68 6.06 4.47
CA HIS A 143 -5.18 5.12 5.49
C HIS A 143 -6.04 5.01 6.73
N PHE A 144 -6.91 5.99 7.02
CA PHE A 144 -7.76 5.96 8.22
C PHE A 144 -9.25 5.80 7.92
N ILE A 145 -9.66 5.86 6.64
CA ILE A 145 -11.05 5.70 6.24
C ILE A 145 -11.19 4.60 5.18
N LEU A 146 -10.67 4.81 3.98
CA LEU A 146 -10.89 3.90 2.85
C LEU A 146 -10.31 2.51 3.11
N MET A 147 -9.03 2.44 3.49
CA MET A 147 -8.34 1.16 3.67
C MET A 147 -8.91 0.36 4.85
N PRO A 148 -9.01 0.88 6.09
CA PRO A 148 -9.40 0.07 7.24
C PRO A 148 -10.85 -0.40 7.23
N PHE A 149 -11.75 0.39 6.62
CA PHE A 149 -13.20 0.15 6.68
C PHE A 149 -13.79 -0.41 5.38
N LEU A 150 -13.09 -0.34 4.25
CA LEU A 150 -13.57 -0.90 2.99
C LEU A 150 -12.63 -1.97 2.43
N ILE A 151 -11.38 -1.58 2.09
CA ILE A 151 -10.49 -2.45 1.33
C ILE A 151 -9.97 -3.61 2.19
N ILE A 152 -9.44 -3.32 3.37
CA ILE A 152 -8.84 -4.32 4.25
C ILE A 152 -9.84 -5.40 4.69
N PRO A 153 -11.08 -5.09 5.12
CA PRO A 153 -12.08 -6.12 5.38
C PRO A 153 -12.31 -7.06 4.19
N ILE A 154 -12.40 -6.52 2.97
CA ILE A 154 -12.62 -7.30 1.75
C ILE A 154 -11.43 -8.21 1.45
N VAL A 155 -10.21 -7.67 1.46
CA VAL A 155 -9.01 -8.47 1.20
C VAL A 155 -8.82 -9.52 2.28
N SER A 156 -9.12 -9.20 3.54
CA SER A 156 -8.97 -10.12 4.66
C SER A 156 -9.93 -11.31 4.58
N ILE A 157 -11.19 -11.07 4.18
CA ILE A 157 -12.15 -12.17 4.02
C ILE A 157 -11.81 -13.04 2.81
N VAL A 158 -11.35 -12.44 1.70
CA VAL A 158 -10.88 -13.17 0.51
C VAL A 158 -9.67 -14.04 0.87
N GLN A 159 -8.68 -13.49 1.56
CA GLN A 159 -7.49 -14.22 1.99
C GLN A 159 -7.85 -15.35 2.95
N ALA A 160 -8.72 -15.11 3.93
CA ALA A 160 -9.16 -16.13 4.87
C ALA A 160 -9.87 -17.30 4.18
N TRP A 161 -10.79 -17.01 3.25
CA TRP A 161 -11.45 -18.05 2.45
C TRP A 161 -10.49 -18.83 1.58
N LEU A 162 -9.53 -18.15 0.95
CA LEU A 162 -8.53 -18.81 0.13
C LEU A 162 -7.68 -19.77 0.96
N VAL A 163 -7.29 -19.39 2.17
CA VAL A 163 -6.56 -20.27 3.11
C VAL A 163 -7.41 -21.47 3.51
N VAL A 164 -8.70 -21.27 3.82
CA VAL A 164 -9.61 -22.39 4.09
C VAL A 164 -9.66 -23.33 2.89
N LEU A 165 -9.90 -22.82 1.68
CA LEU A 165 -10.01 -23.64 0.47
C LEU A 165 -8.73 -24.43 0.13
N LEU A 166 -7.56 -23.83 0.35
CA LEU A 166 -6.26 -24.46 0.07
C LEU A 166 -5.78 -25.38 1.20
N GLY A 167 -6.22 -25.15 2.44
CA GLY A 167 -5.85 -25.92 3.64
C GLY A 167 -6.91 -26.92 4.10
N LEU A 168 -8.01 -27.07 3.35
CA LEU A 168 -9.02 -28.12 3.54
C LEU A 168 -8.34 -29.49 3.46
#